data_AF-A0A1G7CJ48-F1
#
_entry.id   AF-A0A1G7CJ48-F1
#
_cell.length_a   1.000
_cell.length_b   1.000
_cell.length_c   1.000
_cell.angle_alpha   90.00
_cell.angle_beta   90.00
_cell.angle_gamma   90.00
#
_symmetry.space_group_name_H-M   'P 1'
#
loop_
_entity.id
_entity.type
_entity.pdbx_description
1 polymer ?
#
loop_
_entity_poly.entity_id
_entity_poly.type
_entity_poly.pdbx_seq_one_letter_code
_entity_poly.pdbx_strand_id
1 'polypeptide(L)'
;MPGATTGCCSTPAGTAPRCEDRQADRRAQRHAVAAAVDAAMPGACENERRAAADRQLHERVTAQGWAREHEWEQVRARQAAAKAHRAEAAAAQPADDAPAAPVAGVVLPAPRPAAAVPAPVLEPETADVDDDQELVLEDLTPDQVRDWRVRAMKDHSVVFDHIDRYGEPSARRLFSNQLVDQAQHHARLGHLNLGYSTWGQA
;
A
#
# COMPACT_ATOMS: atom_id res chain seq x y z
N MET A 1 -13.28 -11.82 36.20
CA MET A 1 -12.78 -10.43 36.20
C MET A 1 -11.50 -10.39 37.01
N PRO A 2 -10.36 -9.88 36.51
CA PRO A 2 -9.90 -9.64 35.13
C PRO A 2 -8.91 -10.75 34.69
N GLY A 3 -8.61 -11.04 33.42
CA GLY A 3 -8.62 -10.22 32.22
C GLY A 3 -7.18 -9.96 31.76
N ALA A 4 -6.43 -11.01 31.42
CA ALA A 4 -5.07 -10.87 30.91
C ALA A 4 -5.09 -10.61 29.40
N THR A 5 -5.08 -9.33 29.03
CA THR A 5 -4.74 -8.85 27.69
C THR A 5 -3.26 -9.10 27.42
N THR A 6 -2.92 -10.22 26.80
CA THR A 6 -1.63 -10.40 26.12
C THR A 6 -1.89 -10.36 24.62
N GLY A 7 -1.94 -9.14 24.09
CA GLY A 7 -1.95 -8.88 22.66
C GLY A 7 -0.55 -8.55 22.18
N CYS A 8 -0.18 -9.14 21.04
CA CYS A 8 0.92 -8.77 20.15
C CYS A 8 2.33 -9.16 20.59
N CYS A 9 2.76 -10.35 20.13
CA CYS A 9 3.93 -10.56 19.26
C CYS A 9 4.28 -12.06 19.24
N SER A 10 3.47 -12.88 18.57
CA SER A 10 3.87 -14.23 18.20
C SER A 10 4.00 -14.28 16.67
N THR A 11 5.15 -13.87 16.18
CA THR A 11 5.63 -14.24 14.85
C THR A 11 6.90 -15.07 15.07
N PRO A 12 7.04 -16.26 14.47
CA PRO A 12 8.20 -17.12 14.69
C PRO A 12 9.46 -16.42 14.20
N ALA A 13 10.59 -16.76 14.84
CA ALA A 13 11.90 -16.17 14.63
C ALA A 13 12.29 -16.10 13.14
N GLY A 14 12.10 -14.91 12.57
CA GLY A 14 12.46 -14.54 11.21
C GLY A 14 12.54 -13.03 11.17
N THR A 15 13.64 -12.48 11.69
CA THR A 15 13.89 -11.05 11.78
C THR A 15 14.04 -10.47 10.38
N ALA A 16 13.08 -9.66 9.95
CA ALA A 16 13.36 -8.70 8.89
C ALA A 16 14.34 -7.66 9.48
N PRO A 17 15.63 -7.64 9.08
CA PRO A 17 16.69 -6.89 9.78
C PRO A 17 16.37 -5.38 9.89
N ARG A 18 15.67 -4.83 8.90
CA ARG A 18 15.22 -3.43 8.89
C ARG A 18 14.29 -3.03 10.04
N CYS A 19 13.49 -3.96 10.55
CA CYS A 19 12.56 -3.68 11.63
C CYS A 19 13.28 -3.57 12.97
N GLU A 20 14.28 -4.42 13.20
CA GLU A 20 15.12 -4.37 14.39
C GLU A 20 16.02 -3.14 14.38
N ASP A 21 16.60 -2.81 13.22
CA ASP A 21 17.43 -1.61 13.05
C ASP A 21 16.63 -0.34 13.39
N ARG A 22 15.38 -0.22 12.89
CA ARG A 22 14.50 0.90 13.27
C ARG A 22 14.13 0.90 14.75
N GLN A 23 14.02 -0.27 15.38
CA GLN A 23 13.76 -0.32 16.82
C GLN A 23 15.00 0.08 17.62
N ALA A 24 16.19 -0.34 17.20
CA ALA A 24 17.46 0.05 17.81
C ALA A 24 17.68 1.56 17.69
N ASP A 25 17.43 2.14 16.52
CA ASP A 25 17.53 3.59 16.29
C ASP A 25 16.55 4.38 17.18
N ARG A 26 15.29 3.93 17.29
CA ARG A 26 14.32 4.55 18.19
C ARG A 26 14.72 4.45 19.66
N ARG A 27 15.29 3.32 20.09
CA ARG A 27 15.82 3.17 21.45
C ARG A 27 16.99 4.13 21.67
N ALA A 28 17.96 4.18 20.75
CA ALA A 28 19.09 5.08 20.82
C ALA A 28 18.66 6.55 20.91
N GLN A 29 17.67 6.96 20.11
CA GLN A 29 17.10 8.31 20.17
C GLN A 29 16.49 8.62 21.54
N ARG A 30 15.69 7.71 22.11
CA ARG A 30 15.09 7.88 23.44
C ARG A 30 16.16 7.99 24.53
N HIS A 31 17.20 7.16 24.46
CA HIS A 31 18.32 7.24 25.39
C HIS A 31 19.10 8.54 25.26
N ALA A 32 19.33 9.03 24.04
CA ALA A 32 20.00 10.31 23.82
C ALA A 32 19.19 11.49 24.39
N VAL A 33 17.87 11.48 24.23
CA VAL A 33 17.00 12.51 24.82
C VAL A 33 17.00 12.42 26.34
N ALA A 34 16.88 11.23 26.91
CA ALA A 34 16.96 11.03 28.36
C ALA A 34 18.29 11.54 28.93
N ALA A 35 19.41 11.18 28.30
CA ALA A 35 20.74 11.65 28.72
C ALA A 35 20.90 13.18 28.62
N ALA A 36 20.35 13.80 27.56
CA ALA A 36 20.36 15.25 27.42
C ALA A 36 19.52 15.94 28.51
N VAL A 37 18.37 15.38 28.87
CA VAL A 37 17.51 15.89 29.94
C VAL A 37 18.16 15.71 31.30
N ASP A 38 18.81 14.58 31.56
CA ASP A 38 19.58 14.33 32.78
C ASP A 38 20.72 15.34 32.94
N ALA A 39 21.46 15.63 31.86
CA ALA A 39 22.52 16.63 31.87
C ALA A 39 21.97 18.07 32.05
N ALA A 40 20.80 18.38 31.49
CA ALA A 40 20.18 19.70 31.59
C ALA A 40 19.52 19.96 32.96
N MET A 41 19.14 18.91 33.69
CA MET A 41 18.40 19.03 34.95
C MET A 41 19.02 18.20 36.09
N PRO A 42 20.28 18.48 36.51
CA PRO A 42 21.01 17.64 37.46
C PRO A 42 20.40 17.61 38.88
N GLY A 43 19.57 18.60 39.24
CA GLY A 43 18.90 18.69 40.54
C GLY A 43 17.43 18.27 40.55
N ALA A 44 16.84 17.94 39.40
CA ALA A 44 15.44 17.51 39.31
C ALA A 44 15.26 16.09 39.87
N CYS A 45 14.06 15.73 40.30
CA CYS A 45 13.78 14.33 40.65
C CYS A 45 13.64 13.46 39.38
N GLU A 46 13.80 12.15 39.52
CA GLU A 46 13.72 11.22 38.37
C GLU A 46 12.40 11.32 37.61
N ASN A 47 11.28 11.51 38.32
CA ASN A 47 9.96 11.68 37.71
C ASN A 47 9.87 12.96 36.87
N GLU A 48 10.44 14.06 37.35
CA GLU A 48 10.49 15.33 36.60
C GLU A 48 11.35 15.20 35.34
N ARG A 49 12.51 14.52 35.46
CA ARG A 49 13.37 14.24 34.31
C ARG A 49 12.69 13.34 33.28
N ARG A 50 11.99 12.30 33.72
CA ARG A 50 11.21 11.42 32.84
C ARG A 50 10.10 12.19 32.11
N ALA A 51 9.33 12.98 32.85
CA ALA A 51 8.26 13.79 32.25
C ALA A 51 8.80 14.83 31.25
N ALA A 52 9.97 15.40 31.50
CA ALA A 52 10.63 16.31 30.56
C ALA A 52 11.13 15.58 29.30
N ALA A 53 11.71 14.38 29.44
CA ALA A 53 12.13 13.56 28.30
C ALA A 53 10.93 13.14 27.43
N ASP A 54 9.81 12.75 28.03
CA ASP A 54 8.59 12.39 27.31
C ASP A 54 8.02 13.59 26.52
N ARG A 55 7.99 14.78 27.12
CA ARG A 55 7.59 16.01 26.42
C ARG A 55 8.50 16.32 25.24
N GLN A 56 9.82 16.30 25.43
CA GLN A 56 10.78 16.56 24.34
C GLN A 56 10.67 15.54 23.21
N LEU A 57 10.46 14.26 23.53
CA LEU A 57 10.23 13.22 22.51
C LEU A 57 8.94 13.49 21.73
N HIS A 58 7.86 13.86 22.42
CA HIS A 58 6.59 14.19 21.79
C HIS A 58 6.70 15.39 20.84
N GLU A 59 7.32 16.47 21.30
CA GLU A 59 7.56 17.68 20.48
C GLU A 59 8.39 17.35 19.23
N ARG A 60 9.47 16.57 19.38
CA ARG A 60 10.33 16.17 18.27
C ARG A 60 9.61 15.32 17.24
N VAL A 61 8.84 14.32 17.68
CA VAL A 61 8.07 13.45 16.77
C VAL A 61 7.02 14.27 16.03
N THR A 62 6.35 15.19 16.73
CA THR A 62 5.36 16.09 16.14
C THR A 62 5.99 17.00 15.09
N ALA A 63 7.12 17.64 15.42
CA ALA A 63 7.86 18.48 14.47
C ALA A 63 8.32 17.70 13.23
N GLN A 64 8.79 16.46 13.41
CA GLN A 64 9.17 15.59 12.30
C GLN A 64 7.98 15.23 11.40
N GLY A 65 6.80 15.01 11.99
CA GLY A 65 5.56 14.80 11.26
C GLY A 65 5.21 15.98 10.36
N TRP A 66 5.23 17.19 10.92
CA TRP A 66 4.98 18.43 10.16
C TRP A 66 6.01 18.67 9.05
N ALA A 67 7.30 18.44 9.33
CA ALA A 67 8.35 18.59 8.33
C ALA A 67 8.14 17.67 7.13
N ARG A 68 7.77 16.41 7.37
CA ARG A 68 7.48 15.43 6.31
C ARG A 68 6.27 15.84 5.47
N GLU A 69 5.20 16.33 6.09
CA GLU A 69 4.02 16.80 5.36
C GLU A 69 4.37 17.99 4.45
N HIS A 70 5.14 18.94 4.97
CA HIS A 70 5.62 20.09 4.22
C HIS A 70 6.55 19.70 3.06
N GLU A 71 7.40 18.68 3.23
CA GLU A 71 8.19 18.11 2.13
C GLU A 71 7.30 17.51 1.04
N TRP A 72 6.24 16.76 1.41
CA TRP A 72 5.30 16.21 0.44
C TRP A 72 4.50 17.28 -0.30
N GLU A 73 4.13 18.37 0.38
CA GLU A 73 3.50 19.52 -0.26
C GLU A 73 4.44 20.16 -1.30
N GLN A 74 5.71 20.35 -0.96
CA GLN A 74 6.71 20.87 -1.90
C GLN A 74 6.91 19.94 -3.11
N VAL A 75 6.95 18.62 -2.90
CA VAL A 75 7.06 17.64 -3.99
C VAL A 75 5.85 17.74 -4.92
N ARG A 76 4.63 17.85 -4.37
CA ARG A 76 3.41 18.04 -5.15
C ARG A 76 3.43 19.34 -5.94
N ALA A 77 3.86 20.44 -5.33
CA ALA A 77 4.00 21.72 -6.01
C ALA A 77 4.98 21.64 -7.19
N ARG A 78 6.13 20.98 -7.01
CA ARG A 78 7.11 20.75 -8.09
C ARG A 78 6.55 19.89 -9.22
N GLN A 79 5.80 18.83 -8.90
CA GLN A 79 5.15 17.99 -9.90
C GLN A 79 4.08 18.77 -10.68
N ALA A 80 3.29 19.59 -10.00
CA ALA A 80 2.30 20.45 -10.64
C ALA A 80 2.95 21.47 -11.59
N ALA A 81 4.03 22.14 -11.15
CA ALA A 81 4.80 23.06 -11.99
C ALA A 81 5.41 22.36 -13.21
N ALA A 82 5.99 21.17 -13.02
CA ALA A 82 6.53 20.37 -14.13
C ALA A 82 5.44 19.96 -15.12
N LYS A 83 4.23 19.61 -14.64
CA LYS A 83 3.08 19.30 -15.49
C LYS A 83 2.61 20.52 -16.27
N ALA A 84 2.52 21.69 -15.62
CA ALA A 84 2.15 22.95 -16.28
C ALA A 84 3.14 23.30 -17.39
N HIS A 85 4.44 23.24 -17.10
CA HIS A 85 5.48 23.49 -18.11
C HIS A 85 5.39 22.52 -19.30
N ARG A 86 5.09 21.23 -19.06
CA ARG A 86 4.86 20.27 -20.16
C ARG A 86 3.63 20.60 -20.99
N ALA A 87 2.54 21.06 -20.35
CA ALA A 87 1.31 21.45 -21.04
C ALA A 87 1.54 22.70 -21.89
N GLU A 88 2.27 23.69 -21.38
CA GLU A 88 2.68 24.89 -22.13
C GLU A 88 3.57 24.53 -23.32
N ALA A 89 4.55 23.65 -23.13
CA ALA A 89 5.41 23.18 -24.21
C ALA A 89 4.63 22.42 -25.30
N ALA A 90 3.63 21.60 -24.90
CA ALA A 90 2.76 20.91 -25.84
C ALA A 90 1.84 21.89 -26.61
N ALA A 91 1.31 22.92 -25.94
CA ALA A 91 0.51 23.96 -26.57
C ALA A 91 1.33 24.87 -27.51
N ALA A 92 2.63 25.00 -27.26
CA ALA A 92 3.56 25.74 -28.10
C ALA A 92 4.08 24.95 -29.31
N GLN A 93 3.78 23.65 -29.45
CA GLN A 93 4.11 22.92 -30.66
C GLN A 93 3.17 23.36 -31.81
N PRO A 94 3.70 23.97 -32.89
CA PRO A 94 2.89 24.25 -34.08
C PRO A 94 2.44 22.92 -34.72
N ALA A 95 1.19 22.87 -35.16
CA ALA A 95 0.60 21.74 -35.86
C ALA A 95 1.22 21.59 -37.26
N ASP A 96 2.40 20.99 -37.35
CA ASP A 96 2.99 20.54 -38.60
C ASP A 96 3.23 19.03 -38.50
N ASP A 97 2.13 18.28 -38.54
CA ASP A 97 2.15 16.85 -38.79
C ASP A 97 0.96 16.52 -39.69
N ALA A 98 1.22 16.58 -41.00
CA ALA A 98 0.32 16.04 -42.00
C ALA A 98 0.19 14.53 -41.77
N PRO A 99 -1.03 13.96 -41.75
CA PRO A 99 -1.19 12.55 -41.45
C PRO A 99 -0.59 11.70 -42.59
N ALA A 100 0.58 11.13 -42.34
CA ALA A 100 1.10 10.04 -43.18
C ALA A 100 0.12 8.87 -43.09
N ALA A 101 -0.45 8.52 -44.24
CA ALA A 101 -1.47 7.50 -44.39
C ALA A 101 -1.04 6.18 -43.70
N PRO A 102 -1.93 5.54 -42.91
CA PRO A 102 -1.64 4.24 -42.32
C PRO A 102 -1.52 3.20 -43.44
N VAL A 103 -0.31 2.68 -43.64
CA VAL A 103 -0.10 1.52 -44.52
C VAL A 103 -0.78 0.30 -43.92
N ALA A 104 -1.62 -0.33 -44.74
CA ALA A 104 -2.49 -1.44 -44.37
C ALA A 104 -1.71 -2.64 -43.80
N GLY A 105 -2.10 -3.09 -42.61
CA GLY A 105 -1.62 -4.33 -42.02
C GLY A 105 -2.11 -5.53 -42.84
N VAL A 106 -1.18 -6.38 -43.25
CA VAL A 106 -1.43 -7.65 -43.93
C VAL A 106 -2.22 -8.57 -42.99
N VAL A 107 -3.42 -8.96 -43.44
CA VAL A 107 -4.31 -9.91 -42.76
C VAL A 107 -3.81 -11.33 -43.00
N LEU A 108 -3.41 -12.03 -41.93
CA LEU A 108 -3.24 -13.48 -41.93
C LEU A 108 -4.60 -14.16 -41.67
N PRO A 109 -4.98 -15.22 -42.42
CA PRO A 109 -6.27 -15.89 -42.27
C PRO A 109 -6.33 -16.78 -41.03
N ALA A 110 -7.47 -16.73 -40.34
CA ALA A 110 -7.82 -17.53 -39.17
C ALA A 110 -8.20 -18.98 -39.54
N PRO A 111 -7.84 -20.00 -38.74
CA PRO A 111 -8.51 -21.29 -38.77
C PRO A 111 -9.77 -21.27 -37.87
N ARG A 112 -10.92 -21.64 -38.44
CA ARG A 112 -12.18 -22.00 -37.72
C ARG A 112 -12.36 -23.55 -37.75
N PRO A 113 -13.39 -24.12 -37.11
CA PRO A 113 -13.42 -24.68 -35.75
C PRO A 113 -13.62 -26.22 -35.75
N ALA A 114 -13.48 -26.90 -34.61
CA ALA A 114 -13.88 -28.31 -34.48
C ALA A 114 -14.71 -28.57 -33.20
N ALA A 115 -15.94 -29.02 -33.46
CA ALA A 115 -17.02 -29.64 -32.70
C ALA A 115 -16.86 -30.08 -31.21
N ALA A 116 -17.85 -29.63 -30.42
CA ALA A 116 -18.80 -30.37 -29.55
C ALA A 116 -18.33 -31.46 -28.54
N VAL A 117 -18.47 -31.10 -27.24
CA VAL A 117 -19.02 -31.79 -26.03
C VAL A 117 -19.11 -33.34 -25.99
N PRO A 118 -18.88 -34.00 -24.83
CA PRO A 118 -19.80 -33.92 -23.69
C PRO A 118 -19.12 -33.66 -22.33
N ALA A 119 -19.88 -33.02 -21.44
CA ALA A 119 -19.60 -32.92 -20.02
C ALA A 119 -19.60 -34.31 -19.36
N PRO A 120 -18.80 -34.50 -18.30
CA PRO A 120 -19.24 -35.23 -17.13
C PRO A 120 -19.39 -34.27 -15.96
N VAL A 121 -20.59 -34.29 -15.38
CA VAL A 121 -20.87 -33.83 -14.03
C VAL A 121 -19.95 -34.60 -13.09
N LEU A 122 -19.06 -33.88 -12.42
CA LEU A 122 -18.39 -34.32 -11.20
C LEU A 122 -18.52 -33.13 -10.25
N GLU A 123 -19.35 -33.29 -9.23
CA GLU A 123 -19.21 -32.49 -8.02
C GLU A 123 -17.87 -32.83 -7.35
N PRO A 124 -17.10 -31.83 -6.92
CA PRO A 124 -16.42 -31.94 -5.63
C PRO A 124 -16.61 -30.64 -4.84
N GLU A 125 -17.17 -30.73 -3.63
CA GLU A 125 -16.35 -30.71 -2.41
C GLU A 125 -15.26 -29.65 -2.43
N THR A 126 -15.53 -28.57 -1.69
CA THR A 126 -14.60 -27.67 -1.00
C THR A 126 -13.12 -27.95 -1.26
N ALA A 127 -12.58 -27.38 -2.34
CA ALA A 127 -11.14 -27.21 -2.49
C ALA A 127 -10.77 -25.85 -1.89
N ASP A 128 -10.25 -25.93 -0.67
CA ASP A 128 -9.38 -24.96 -0.03
C ASP A 128 -8.45 -24.33 -1.09
N VAL A 129 -8.61 -23.03 -1.34
CA VAL A 129 -7.81 -22.32 -2.33
C VAL A 129 -6.44 -22.11 -1.70
N ASP A 130 -5.50 -22.96 -2.10
CA ASP A 130 -4.08 -22.89 -1.77
C ASP A 130 -3.56 -21.44 -2.01
N ASP A 131 -3.31 -20.72 -0.92
CA ASP A 131 -2.94 -19.30 -0.86
C ASP A 131 -1.51 -19.01 -1.37
N ASP A 132 -0.80 -20.01 -1.91
CA ASP A 132 0.60 -19.94 -2.35
C ASP A 132 0.79 -20.14 -3.88
N GLN A 133 -0.27 -19.99 -4.68
CA GLN A 133 -0.12 -19.92 -6.14
C GLN A 133 0.43 -18.54 -6.54
N GLU A 134 1.59 -18.53 -7.21
CA GLU A 134 2.17 -17.39 -7.89
C GLU A 134 1.14 -16.82 -8.89
N LEU A 135 0.39 -15.79 -8.48
CA LEU A 135 -0.74 -15.23 -9.24
C LEU A 135 -0.23 -14.39 -10.41
N VAL A 136 0.20 -15.07 -11.46
CA VAL A 136 0.46 -14.49 -12.77
C VAL A 136 -0.89 -14.24 -13.44
N LEU A 137 -1.13 -13.00 -13.87
CA LEU A 137 -2.42 -12.56 -14.43
C LEU A 137 -2.85 -13.38 -15.65
N GLU A 138 -1.86 -13.94 -16.35
CA GLU A 138 -1.99 -14.76 -17.55
C GLU A 138 -2.54 -16.17 -17.28
N ASP A 139 -2.47 -16.68 -16.04
CA ASP A 139 -2.94 -18.03 -15.66
C ASP A 139 -4.29 -18.02 -14.90
N LEU A 140 -4.82 -16.84 -14.59
CA LEU A 140 -6.10 -16.68 -13.89
C LEU A 140 -7.29 -16.82 -14.85
N THR A 141 -8.23 -17.69 -14.49
CA THR A 141 -9.50 -17.79 -15.22
C THR A 141 -10.33 -16.51 -15.03
N PRO A 142 -11.18 -16.12 -16.02
CA PRO A 142 -12.01 -14.92 -15.91
C PRO A 142 -12.91 -14.88 -14.68
N ASP A 143 -13.40 -16.05 -14.23
CA ASP A 143 -14.22 -16.17 -13.02
C ASP A 143 -13.41 -15.94 -11.75
N GLN A 144 -12.16 -16.44 -11.68
CA GLN A 144 -11.27 -16.16 -10.55
C GLN A 144 -10.92 -14.66 -10.46
N VAL A 145 -10.67 -13.99 -11.58
CA VAL A 145 -10.47 -12.53 -11.60
C VAL A 145 -11.69 -11.80 -11.03
N ARG A 146 -12.89 -12.27 -11.35
CA ARG A 146 -14.13 -11.71 -10.82
C ARG A 146 -14.25 -11.95 -9.32
N ASP A 147 -13.93 -13.15 -8.84
CA ASP A 147 -13.97 -13.49 -7.42
C ASP A 147 -12.96 -12.68 -6.61
N TRP A 148 -11.74 -12.50 -7.12
CA TRP A 148 -10.74 -11.61 -6.53
C TRP A 148 -11.26 -10.17 -6.44
N ARG A 149 -11.88 -9.64 -7.49
CA ARG A 149 -12.49 -8.28 -7.44
C ARG A 149 -13.62 -8.17 -6.44
N VAL A 150 -14.52 -9.16 -6.38
CA VAL A 150 -15.62 -9.18 -5.40
C VAL A 150 -15.09 -9.26 -3.98
N ARG A 151 -14.06 -10.08 -3.76
CA ARG A 151 -13.38 -10.18 -2.46
C ARG A 151 -12.71 -8.86 -2.09
N ALA A 152 -11.98 -8.25 -3.02
CA ALA A 152 -11.31 -6.97 -2.81
C ALA A 152 -12.27 -5.79 -2.55
N MET A 153 -13.47 -5.80 -3.13
CA MET A 153 -14.51 -4.80 -2.82
C MET A 153 -15.05 -4.94 -1.39
N LYS A 154 -15.10 -6.17 -0.85
CA LYS A 154 -15.54 -6.42 0.52
C LYS A 154 -14.42 -6.22 1.52
N ASP A 155 -13.21 -6.59 1.13
CA ASP A 155 -12.02 -6.55 1.96
C ASP A 155 -10.84 -5.97 1.17
N HIS A 156 -10.48 -4.73 1.52
CA HIS A 156 -9.41 -4.01 0.85
C HIS A 156 -8.02 -4.52 1.27
N SER A 157 -7.90 -5.33 2.33
CA SER A 157 -6.63 -5.96 2.73
C SER A 157 -6.05 -6.84 1.63
N VAL A 158 -6.93 -7.52 0.89
CA VAL A 158 -6.58 -8.37 -0.25
C VAL A 158 -5.85 -7.60 -1.35
N VAL A 159 -6.18 -6.32 -1.54
CA VAL A 159 -5.45 -5.46 -2.50
C VAL A 159 -4.04 -5.18 -2.00
N PHE A 160 -3.86 -4.93 -0.70
CA PHE A 160 -2.55 -4.67 -0.10
C PHE A 160 -1.67 -5.91 -0.09
N ASP A 161 -2.19 -7.06 0.29
CA ASP A 161 -1.46 -8.33 0.27
C ASP A 161 -0.97 -8.65 -1.15
N HIS A 162 -1.80 -8.39 -2.16
CA HIS A 162 -1.41 -8.58 -3.57
C HIS A 162 -0.34 -7.58 -4.02
N ILE A 163 -0.42 -6.32 -3.56
CA ILE A 163 0.63 -5.31 -3.83
C ILE A 163 1.94 -5.71 -3.18
N ASP A 164 1.93 -6.22 -1.95
CA ASP A 164 3.13 -6.61 -1.22
C ASP A 164 3.79 -7.86 -1.83
N ARG A 165 2.99 -8.79 -2.37
CA ARG A 165 3.48 -10.03 -2.98
C ARG A 165 3.89 -9.89 -4.45
N TYR A 166 3.13 -9.15 -5.26
CA TYR A 166 3.29 -9.08 -6.72
C TYR A 166 3.50 -7.66 -7.29
N GLY A 167 3.44 -6.64 -6.44
CA GLY A 167 3.64 -5.25 -6.82
C GLY A 167 2.38 -4.54 -7.31
N GLU A 168 2.39 -3.20 -7.17
CA GLU A 168 1.29 -2.32 -7.58
C GLU A 168 0.87 -2.44 -9.06
N PRO A 169 1.78 -2.58 -10.04
CA PRO A 169 1.39 -2.74 -11.43
C PRO A 169 0.53 -3.98 -11.69
N SER A 170 0.81 -5.08 -10.97
CA SER A 170 0.02 -6.32 -11.03
C SER A 170 -1.36 -6.12 -10.42
N ALA A 171 -1.43 -5.49 -9.23
CA ALA A 171 -2.69 -5.20 -8.55
C ALA A 171 -3.63 -4.32 -9.39
N ARG A 172 -3.09 -3.29 -10.07
CA ARG A 172 -3.87 -2.41 -10.95
C ARG A 172 -4.51 -3.13 -12.13
N ARG A 173 -3.83 -4.16 -12.66
CA ARG A 173 -4.36 -5.00 -13.74
C ARG A 173 -5.45 -5.96 -13.23
N LEU A 174 -5.25 -6.57 -12.06
CA LEU A 174 -6.19 -7.52 -11.48
C LEU A 174 -7.47 -6.84 -10.97
N PHE A 175 -7.32 -5.81 -10.13
CA PHE A 175 -8.43 -5.22 -9.35
C PHE A 175 -9.06 -3.97 -9.96
N SER A 176 -8.48 -3.41 -11.02
CA SER A 176 -8.74 -2.08 -11.61
C SER A 176 -8.02 -0.93 -10.90
N ASN A 177 -7.67 0.11 -11.67
CA ASN A 177 -7.05 1.33 -11.15
C ASN A 177 -7.90 1.99 -10.06
N GLN A 178 -9.23 2.04 -10.24
CA GLN A 178 -10.13 2.69 -9.29
C GLN A 178 -10.12 2.01 -7.91
N LEU A 179 -10.14 0.66 -7.87
CA LEU A 179 -10.16 -0.07 -6.62
C LEU A 179 -8.83 0.08 -5.86
N VAL A 180 -7.71 0.07 -6.58
CA VAL A 180 -6.38 0.31 -6.00
C VAL A 180 -6.27 1.73 -5.46
N ASP A 181 -6.71 2.73 -6.21
CA ASP A 181 -6.69 4.13 -5.78
C ASP A 181 -7.61 4.35 -4.56
N GLN A 182 -8.77 3.69 -4.52
CA GLN A 182 -9.69 3.72 -3.37
C GLN A 182 -9.09 3.07 -2.13
N ALA A 183 -8.47 1.89 -2.26
CA ALA A 183 -7.76 1.22 -1.17
C ALA A 183 -6.64 2.11 -0.62
N GLN A 184 -5.81 2.68 -1.49
CA GLN A 184 -4.73 3.59 -1.09
C GLN A 184 -5.26 4.88 -0.45
N HIS A 185 -6.37 5.43 -0.94
CA HIS A 185 -7.04 6.58 -0.32
C HIS A 185 -7.51 6.24 1.10
N HIS A 186 -8.11 5.06 1.31
CA HIS A 186 -8.50 4.61 2.64
C HIS A 186 -7.31 4.35 3.56
N ALA A 187 -6.18 3.82 3.07
CA ALA A 187 -4.95 3.72 3.86
C ALA A 187 -4.36 5.09 4.22
N ARG A 188 -4.49 6.08 3.33
CA ARG A 188 -4.18 7.49 3.62
C ARG A 188 -5.21 8.16 4.52
N LEU A 189 -6.37 7.57 4.76
CA LEU A 189 -7.29 8.02 5.80
C LEU A 189 -7.08 7.21 7.10
N GLY A 190 -6.43 6.05 7.02
CA GLY A 190 -6.19 5.11 8.11
C GLY A 190 -5.20 5.58 9.19
N HIS A 191 -4.47 6.68 8.99
CA HIS A 191 -3.78 7.33 10.12
C HIS A 191 -4.75 8.01 11.10
N LEU A 192 -6.04 8.08 10.77
CA LEU A 192 -7.13 8.51 11.65
C LEU A 192 -8.06 7.36 12.11
N ASN A 193 -7.82 6.10 11.72
CA ASN A 193 -8.74 5.01 12.03
C ASN A 193 -8.08 3.88 12.83
N LEU A 194 -8.17 4.00 14.16
CA LEU A 194 -7.88 2.93 15.11
C LEU A 194 -9.07 1.97 15.19
N GLY A 195 -8.89 0.75 14.70
CA GLY A 195 -9.75 -0.39 15.02
C GLY A 195 -10.84 -0.67 13.99
N TYR A 196 -10.80 -1.90 13.46
CA TYR A 196 -11.94 -2.69 12.97
C TYR A 196 -13.22 -1.90 12.67
N SER A 197 -13.32 -1.34 11.48
CA SER A 197 -14.63 -1.10 10.87
C SER A 197 -15.00 -2.37 10.11
N THR A 198 -15.67 -3.32 10.77
CA THR A 198 -16.43 -4.35 10.07
C THR A 198 -17.55 -3.63 9.30
N TRP A 199 -17.28 -3.29 8.05
CA TRP A 199 -18.27 -2.69 7.15
C TRP A 199 -19.27 -3.77 6.73
N GLY A 200 -20.28 -3.97 7.57
CA GLY A 200 -21.30 -4.99 7.37
C GLY A 200 -22.26 -5.15 8.53
N GLN A 201 -22.99 -4.10 8.91
CA GLN A 201 -24.35 -4.24 9.47
C GLN A 201 -25.17 -3.03 9.00
N ALA A 202 -26.22 -3.32 8.26
CA ALA A 202 -27.37 -2.44 8.05
C ALA A 202 -28.32 -2.56 9.24
#